data_AF-A0A329B3C3-F1
#
_entry.id   AF-A0A329B3C3-F1
#
_cell.length_a   1.000
_cell.length_b   1.000
_cell.length_c   1.000
_cell.angle_alpha   90.00
_cell.angle_beta   90.00
_cell.angle_gamma   90.00
#
_symmetry.space_group_name_H-M   'P 1'
#
loop_
_entity.id
_entity.type
_entity.pdbx_description
1 polymer ?
#
loop_
_entity_poly.entity_id
_entity_poly.type
_entity_poly.pdbx_seq_one_letter_code
_entity_poly.pdbx_strand_id
1 'polypeptide(L)'
;MIKIQSGIARREPVPAFLIGLAPESLLDLSWTDPALGVRDCAWWPAEYADTPYDDSTQRLGAEQLTPDPGRHVVVVSREVVPLTGDEIAAEMEARSTAEATAVRMQRDALIATTDYLLMPDYPIDDKRLADVRAYRQALRDVPLQTGFPQAIDWPTSPIITE
;
A
#
# COMPACT_ATOMS: atom_id res chain seq x y z
N MET A 1 -24.82 1.12 -10.17
CA MET A 1 -25.46 2.33 -10.74
C MET A 1 -25.43 3.42 -9.69
N ILE A 2 -25.46 4.67 -10.14
CA ILE A 2 -25.38 5.88 -9.32
C ILE A 2 -26.63 6.70 -9.60
N LYS A 3 -27.29 7.17 -8.55
CA LYS A 3 -28.49 7.97 -8.67
C LYS A 3 -28.12 9.36 -9.19
N ILE A 4 -28.86 9.84 -10.18
CA ILE A 4 -28.88 11.22 -10.63
C ILE A 4 -30.21 11.82 -10.22
N GLN A 5 -30.18 12.99 -9.57
CA GLN A 5 -31.37 13.77 -9.29
C GLN A 5 -31.06 15.24 -9.54
N SER A 6 -31.82 15.89 -10.42
CA SER A 6 -31.60 17.29 -10.83
C SER A 6 -30.16 17.58 -11.28
N GLY A 7 -29.55 16.63 -12.00
CA GLY A 7 -28.17 16.74 -12.49
C GLY A 7 -27.08 16.49 -11.45
N ILE A 8 -27.43 16.11 -10.21
CA ILE A 8 -26.48 15.80 -9.14
C ILE A 8 -26.37 14.29 -8.98
N ALA A 9 -25.16 13.74 -9.07
CA ALA A 9 -24.88 12.33 -8.80
C ALA A 9 -24.71 12.03 -7.31
N ARG A 10 -25.29 10.92 -6.84
CA ARG A 10 -25.15 10.41 -5.46
C ARG A 10 -25.07 8.89 -5.42
N ARG A 11 -24.22 8.36 -4.54
CA ARG A 11 -24.16 6.92 -4.22
C ARG A 11 -25.38 6.53 -3.39
N GLU A 12 -26.44 6.11 -4.08
CA GLU A 12 -27.64 5.55 -3.45
C GLU A 12 -27.93 4.16 -4.04
N PRO A 13 -28.38 3.20 -3.22
CA PRO A 13 -28.78 1.89 -3.73
C PRO A 13 -29.97 2.03 -4.69
N VAL A 14 -30.03 1.15 -5.68
CA VAL A 14 -31.18 1.06 -6.57
C VAL A 14 -32.37 0.54 -5.74
N PRO A 15 -33.51 1.26 -5.69
CA PRO A 15 -34.71 0.81 -5.01
C PRO A 15 -35.14 -0.60 -5.45
N ALA A 16 -35.61 -1.42 -4.53
CA ALA A 16 -35.93 -2.83 -4.80
C ALA A 16 -36.91 -3.04 -5.96
N PHE A 17 -37.89 -2.14 -6.12
CA PHE A 17 -38.88 -2.20 -7.20
C PHE A 17 -38.33 -1.84 -8.59
N LEU A 18 -37.13 -1.26 -8.65
CA LEU A 18 -36.41 -0.95 -9.90
C LEU A 18 -35.39 -2.04 -10.27
N ILE A 19 -35.14 -3.00 -9.38
CA ILE A 19 -34.20 -4.09 -9.64
C ILE A 19 -34.79 -5.03 -10.70
N GLY A 20 -33.99 -5.37 -11.71
CA GLY A 20 -34.39 -6.28 -12.80
C GLY A 20 -35.08 -5.60 -13.97
N LEU A 21 -35.30 -4.28 -13.90
CA LEU A 21 -35.75 -3.50 -15.06
C LEU A 21 -34.64 -3.37 -16.11
N ALA A 22 -35.05 -3.09 -17.34
CA ALA A 22 -34.12 -2.79 -18.42
C ALA A 22 -33.32 -1.51 -18.09
N PRO A 23 -32.03 -1.42 -18.45
CA PRO A 23 -31.19 -0.25 -18.17
C PRO A 23 -31.81 1.07 -18.66
N GLU A 24 -32.49 1.05 -19.80
CA GLU A 24 -33.16 2.21 -20.39
C GLU A 24 -34.30 2.73 -19.51
N SER A 25 -35.01 1.82 -18.82
CA SER A 25 -36.08 2.19 -17.87
C SER A 25 -35.54 2.90 -16.63
N LEU A 26 -34.24 2.77 -16.34
CA LEU A 26 -33.58 3.43 -15.21
C LEU A 26 -33.04 4.81 -15.59
N LEU A 27 -33.01 5.16 -16.87
CA LEU A 27 -32.56 6.48 -17.35
C LEU A 27 -33.64 7.55 -17.20
N ASP A 28 -34.92 7.15 -17.30
CA ASP A 28 -36.08 8.01 -17.14
C ASP A 28 -37.16 7.28 -16.33
N LEU A 29 -37.44 7.79 -15.14
CA LEU A 29 -38.44 7.24 -14.22
C LEU A 29 -39.74 8.05 -14.18
N SER A 30 -39.96 8.93 -15.16
CA SER A 30 -41.19 9.71 -15.29
C SER A 30 -42.45 8.83 -15.39
N TRP A 31 -42.31 7.56 -15.78
CA TRP A 31 -43.37 6.55 -15.86
C TRP A 31 -43.81 5.98 -14.49
N THR A 32 -43.02 6.16 -13.44
CA THR A 32 -43.32 5.63 -12.10
C THR A 32 -44.46 6.39 -11.41
N ASP A 33 -45.09 5.76 -10.40
CA ASP A 33 -46.10 6.41 -9.55
C ASP A 33 -45.47 7.64 -8.84
N PRO A 34 -46.08 8.84 -8.93
CA PRO A 34 -45.62 10.03 -8.23
C PRO A 34 -45.42 9.84 -6.72
N ALA A 35 -46.21 8.96 -6.07
CA ALA A 35 -46.09 8.66 -4.65
C ALA A 35 -44.75 8.03 -4.27
N LEU A 36 -44.02 7.44 -5.24
CA LEU A 36 -42.70 6.85 -5.03
C LEU A 36 -41.58 7.90 -4.97
N GLY A 37 -41.82 9.13 -5.43
CA GLY A 37 -40.85 10.22 -5.31
C GLY A 37 -39.55 10.04 -6.11
N VAL A 38 -39.55 9.18 -7.14
CA VAL A 38 -38.37 8.90 -7.98
C VAL A 38 -38.48 9.43 -9.41
N ARG A 39 -39.56 10.14 -9.75
CA ARG A 39 -39.84 10.58 -11.13
C ARG A 39 -38.84 11.60 -11.67
N ASP A 40 -38.13 12.29 -10.79
CA ASP A 40 -37.06 13.24 -11.09
C ASP A 40 -35.66 12.61 -10.97
N CYS A 41 -35.60 11.29 -10.78
CA CYS A 41 -34.38 10.53 -10.60
C CYS A 41 -34.08 9.65 -11.82
N ALA A 42 -32.80 9.32 -11.97
CA ALA A 42 -32.30 8.29 -12.87
C ALA A 42 -31.20 7.49 -12.15
N TRP A 43 -30.94 6.26 -12.60
CA TRP A 43 -29.81 5.44 -12.13
C TRP A 43 -28.90 5.13 -13.30
N TRP A 44 -27.77 5.82 -13.37
CA TRP A 44 -26.80 5.67 -14.44
C TRP A 44 -25.70 4.65 -14.06
N PRO A 45 -25.16 3.88 -15.01
CA PRO A 45 -23.95 3.09 -14.78
C PRO A 45 -22.78 3.96 -14.32
N ALA A 46 -21.89 3.37 -13.53
CA ALA A 46 -20.67 4.02 -13.07
C ALA A 46 -19.50 3.61 -13.97
N GLU A 47 -18.73 4.58 -14.42
CA GLU A 47 -17.50 4.39 -15.19
C GLU A 47 -16.33 4.88 -14.34
N TYR A 48 -15.42 3.98 -13.98
CA TYR A 48 -14.29 4.34 -13.13
C TYR A 48 -13.16 4.87 -14.01
N ALA A 49 -12.80 6.14 -13.78
CA ALA A 49 -11.68 6.77 -14.47
C ALA A 49 -10.37 6.40 -13.78
N ASP A 50 -9.38 6.00 -14.59
CA ASP A 50 -8.00 5.91 -14.11
C ASP A 50 -7.53 7.30 -13.65
N THR A 51 -7.10 7.36 -12.40
CA THR A 51 -6.60 8.59 -11.78
C THR A 51 -5.12 8.40 -11.48
N PRO A 52 -4.21 8.65 -12.46
CA PRO A 52 -2.78 8.51 -12.22
C PRO A 52 -2.34 9.54 -11.18
N TYR A 53 -1.53 9.09 -10.21
CA TYR A 53 -0.92 9.93 -9.19
C TYR A 53 0.44 9.36 -8.81
N ASP A 54 1.29 10.21 -8.23
CA ASP A 54 2.59 9.82 -7.70
C ASP A 54 2.43 9.43 -6.22
N ASP A 55 2.50 8.14 -5.90
CA ASP A 55 2.31 7.62 -4.55
C ASP A 55 3.39 8.05 -3.54
N SER A 56 4.50 8.60 -4.02
CA SER A 56 5.56 9.15 -3.18
C SER A 56 5.28 10.58 -2.69
N THR A 57 4.41 11.31 -3.39
CA THR A 57 4.13 12.73 -3.11
C THR A 57 2.65 13.07 -3.02
N GLN A 58 1.77 12.13 -3.37
CA GLN A 58 0.33 12.33 -3.50
C GLN A 58 -0.44 11.13 -2.95
N ARG A 59 -1.70 11.36 -2.63
CA ARG A 59 -2.67 10.32 -2.29
C ARG A 59 -4.01 10.58 -2.95
N LEU A 60 -4.81 9.53 -3.12
CA LEU A 60 -6.18 9.67 -3.57
C LEU A 60 -7.07 10.20 -2.42
N GLY A 61 -7.73 11.31 -2.68
CA GLY A 61 -8.67 12.00 -1.81
C GLY A 61 -10.12 11.57 -2.07
N ALA A 62 -11.03 12.55 -2.03
CA ALA A 62 -12.46 12.28 -2.09
C ALA A 62 -12.89 11.70 -3.45
N GLU A 63 -13.91 10.86 -3.46
CA GLU A 63 -14.58 10.44 -4.70
C GLU A 63 -15.30 11.64 -5.32
N GLN A 64 -15.11 11.83 -6.62
CA GLN A 64 -15.82 12.82 -7.41
C GLN A 64 -16.74 12.09 -8.40
N LEU A 65 -18.00 12.49 -8.41
CA LEU A 65 -19.02 11.95 -9.29
C LEU A 65 -19.37 12.99 -10.33
N THR A 66 -18.97 12.75 -11.58
CA THR A 66 -19.24 13.64 -12.71
C THR A 66 -20.26 12.98 -13.63
N PRO A 67 -21.54 13.40 -13.61
CA PRO A 67 -22.52 12.94 -14.58
C PRO A 67 -22.11 13.33 -15.99
N ASP A 68 -22.21 12.40 -16.93
CA ASP A 68 -22.09 12.62 -18.37
C ASP A 68 -23.45 12.34 -19.03
N PRO A 69 -24.28 13.38 -19.22
CA PRO A 69 -25.61 13.23 -19.81
C PRO A 69 -25.59 12.73 -21.27
N GLY A 70 -24.50 12.94 -22.01
CA GLY A 70 -24.40 12.49 -23.40
C GLY A 70 -24.28 10.98 -23.52
N ARG A 71 -23.65 10.34 -22.53
CA ARG A 71 -23.47 8.88 -22.46
C ARG A 71 -24.36 8.19 -21.43
N HIS A 72 -25.08 8.94 -20.60
CA HIS A 72 -25.81 8.45 -19.43
C HIS A 72 -24.94 7.60 -18.51
N VAL A 73 -23.71 8.05 -18.25
CA VAL A 73 -22.79 7.42 -17.29
C VAL A 73 -22.43 8.43 -16.21
N VAL A 74 -22.05 7.93 -15.03
CA VAL A 74 -21.35 8.77 -14.04
C VAL A 74 -19.89 8.37 -14.06
N VAL A 75 -19.05 9.31 -14.49
CA VAL A 75 -17.60 9.15 -14.38
C VAL A 75 -17.23 9.32 -12.91
N VAL A 76 -16.65 8.26 -12.35
CA VAL A 76 -16.17 8.19 -10.99
C VAL A 76 -14.66 8.39 -11.03
N SER A 77 -14.20 9.53 -10.55
CA SER A 77 -12.78 9.80 -10.36
C SER A 77 -12.49 10.00 -8.88
N ARG A 78 -11.21 10.07 -8.54
CA ARG A 78 -10.77 10.50 -7.21
C ARG A 78 -9.95 11.77 -7.32
N GLU A 79 -10.08 12.62 -6.32
CA GLU A 79 -9.20 13.76 -6.17
C GLU A 79 -7.77 13.29 -5.94
N VAL A 80 -6.78 13.94 -6.56
CA VAL A 80 -5.38 13.74 -6.23
C VAL A 80 -4.96 14.83 -5.27
N VAL A 81 -4.59 14.44 -4.06
CA VAL A 81 -4.24 15.35 -2.96
C VAL A 81 -2.74 15.24 -2.69
N PRO A 82 -1.98 16.35 -2.68
CA PRO A 82 -0.57 16.30 -2.31
C PRO A 82 -0.42 15.90 -0.84
N LEU A 83 0.57 15.05 -0.56
CA LEU A 83 0.98 14.76 0.80
C LEU A 83 1.60 16.02 1.43
N THR A 84 1.35 16.18 2.72
CA THR A 84 2.02 17.18 3.54
C THR A 84 3.47 16.77 3.82
N GLY A 85 4.31 17.75 4.17
CA GLY A 85 5.70 17.46 4.55
C GLY A 85 5.81 16.48 5.73
N ASP A 86 4.88 16.58 6.69
CA ASP A 86 4.83 15.68 7.86
C ASP A 86 4.45 14.24 7.47
N GLU A 87 3.49 14.08 6.55
CA GLU A 87 3.12 12.75 6.02
C GLU A 87 4.28 12.10 5.26
N ILE A 88 5.00 12.86 4.43
CA ILE A 88 6.18 12.36 3.71
C ILE A 88 7.29 11.96 4.69
N ALA A 89 7.55 12.78 5.71
CA ALA A 89 8.56 12.50 6.73
C ALA A 89 8.21 11.24 7.55
N ALA A 90 6.94 11.09 7.93
CA ALA A 90 6.47 9.91 8.66
C ALA A 90 6.63 8.61 7.85
N GLU A 91 6.30 8.65 6.56
CA GLU A 91 6.47 7.51 5.66
C GLU A 91 7.96 7.16 5.47
N MET A 92 8.81 8.16 5.31
CA MET A 92 10.26 7.97 5.22
C MET A 92 10.84 7.32 6.47
N GLU A 93 10.39 7.76 7.66
CA GLU A 93 10.81 7.17 8.93
C GLU A 93 10.28 5.74 9.12
N ALA A 94 9.04 5.48 8.71
CA ALA A 94 8.47 4.13 8.73
C ALA A 94 9.28 3.18 7.82
N ARG A 95 9.67 3.64 6.63
CA ARG A 95 10.53 2.91 5.70
C ARG A 95 11.90 2.64 6.31
N SER A 96 12.54 3.66 6.86
CA SER A 96 13.83 3.53 7.57
C SER A 96 13.75 2.50 8.71
N THR A 97 12.67 2.52 9.48
CA THR A 97 12.43 1.55 10.56
C THR A 97 12.26 0.12 10.04
N ALA A 98 11.54 -0.06 8.93
CA ALA A 98 11.36 -1.35 8.29
C ALA A 98 12.70 -1.91 7.75
N GLU A 99 13.49 -1.06 7.09
CA GLU A 99 14.85 -1.40 6.61
C GLU A 99 15.77 -1.80 7.78
N ALA A 100 15.79 -1.01 8.86
CA ALA A 100 16.56 -1.34 10.06
C ALA A 100 16.16 -2.68 10.67
N THR A 101 14.88 -3.03 10.60
CA THR A 101 14.37 -4.32 11.07
C THR A 101 14.84 -5.45 10.18
N ALA A 102 14.73 -5.32 8.86
CA ALA A 102 15.21 -6.31 7.89
C ALA A 102 16.73 -6.56 8.04
N VAL A 103 17.52 -5.51 8.22
CA VAL A 103 18.97 -5.61 8.47
C VAL A 103 19.27 -6.37 9.75
N ARG A 104 18.57 -6.07 10.85
CA ARG A 104 18.76 -6.80 12.12
C ARG A 104 18.39 -8.28 11.98
N MET A 105 17.35 -8.60 11.21
CA MET A 105 17.01 -9.99 10.89
C MET A 105 18.11 -10.69 10.10
N GLN A 106 18.71 -10.03 9.10
CA GLN A 106 19.83 -10.57 8.35
C GLN A 106 21.05 -10.80 9.25
N ARG A 107 21.37 -9.84 10.13
CA ARG A 107 22.42 -9.98 11.15
C ARG A 107 22.16 -11.21 12.02
N ASP A 108 20.95 -11.37 12.54
CA ASP A 108 20.60 -12.47 13.44
C ASP A 108 20.69 -13.82 12.71
N ALA A 109 20.31 -13.89 11.44
CA ALA A 109 20.49 -15.07 10.61
C ALA A 109 21.98 -15.41 10.43
N LEU A 110 22.84 -14.43 10.10
CA LEU A 110 24.28 -14.65 9.96
C LEU A 110 24.95 -15.08 11.27
N ILE A 111 24.51 -14.54 12.41
CA ILE A 111 24.93 -15.03 13.73
C ILE A 111 24.48 -16.48 13.92
N ALA A 112 23.21 -16.81 13.64
CA ALA A 112 22.70 -18.18 13.81
C ALA A 112 23.48 -19.21 12.96
N THR A 113 23.88 -18.87 11.73
CA THR A 113 24.65 -19.78 10.87
C THR A 113 26.03 -20.17 11.42
N THR A 114 26.57 -19.42 12.38
CA THR A 114 27.89 -19.68 12.98
C THR A 114 27.80 -20.16 14.42
N ASP A 115 26.59 -20.42 14.95
CA ASP A 115 26.39 -20.70 16.36
C ASP A 115 27.02 -22.02 16.81
N TYR A 116 26.88 -23.06 15.98
CA TYR A 116 27.46 -24.39 16.24
C TYR A 116 28.99 -24.39 16.34
N LEU A 117 29.67 -23.40 15.73
CA LEU A 117 31.14 -23.26 15.78
C LEU A 117 31.64 -22.79 17.15
N LEU A 118 30.75 -22.28 18.01
CA LEU A 118 31.09 -21.86 19.37
C LEU A 118 30.86 -22.94 20.43
N MET A 119 30.37 -24.12 20.03
CA MET A 119 30.12 -25.20 20.97
C MET A 119 31.46 -25.83 21.44
N PRO A 120 31.63 -26.14 22.74
CA PRO A 120 32.90 -26.67 23.26
C PRO A 120 33.34 -28.03 22.67
N ASP A 121 32.39 -28.79 22.14
CA ASP A 121 32.57 -30.10 21.52
C ASP A 121 32.81 -30.03 20.00
N TYR A 122 32.71 -28.85 19.39
CA TYR A 122 32.93 -28.69 17.96
C TYR A 122 34.44 -28.68 17.63
N PRO A 123 34.93 -29.53 16.71
CA PRO A 123 36.35 -29.64 16.39
C PRO A 123 36.81 -28.49 15.48
N ILE A 124 37.17 -27.35 16.09
CA ILE A 124 37.69 -26.14 15.44
C ILE A 124 39.03 -25.75 16.07
N ASP A 125 39.98 -25.28 15.26
CA ASP A 125 41.24 -24.76 15.77
C ASP A 125 41.08 -23.37 16.41
N ASP A 126 41.98 -23.03 17.34
CA ASP A 126 41.90 -21.77 18.11
C ASP A 126 41.92 -20.51 17.23
N LYS A 127 42.65 -20.54 16.11
CA LYS A 127 42.74 -19.41 15.18
C LYS A 127 41.39 -19.19 14.50
N ARG A 128 40.80 -20.26 13.99
CA ARG A 128 39.49 -20.22 13.31
C ARG A 128 38.37 -19.85 14.27
N LEU A 129 38.43 -20.32 15.52
CA LEU A 129 37.50 -19.92 16.58
C LEU A 129 37.60 -18.42 16.88
N ALA A 130 38.82 -17.85 16.91
CA ALA A 130 39.02 -16.42 17.08
C ALA A 130 38.44 -15.62 15.89
N ASP A 131 38.65 -16.08 14.65
CA ASP A 131 38.07 -15.46 13.45
C ASP A 131 36.53 -15.44 13.50
N VAL A 132 35.90 -16.55 13.91
CA VAL A 132 34.43 -16.65 14.08
C VAL A 132 33.94 -15.69 15.16
N ARG A 133 34.65 -15.56 16.28
CA ARG A 133 34.31 -14.61 17.35
C ARG A 133 34.39 -13.16 16.86
N ALA A 134 35.46 -12.82 16.14
CA ALA A 134 35.64 -11.49 15.56
C ALA A 134 34.54 -11.17 14.53
N TYR A 135 34.22 -12.11 13.65
CA TYR A 135 33.11 -11.99 12.69
C TYR A 135 31.77 -11.74 13.37
N ARG A 136 31.43 -12.53 14.40
CA ARG A 136 30.17 -12.36 15.16
C ARG A 136 30.12 -11.03 15.91
N GLN A 137 31.25 -10.53 16.37
CA GLN A 137 31.31 -9.20 16.98
C GLN A 137 31.04 -8.12 15.93
N ALA A 138 31.72 -8.17 14.78
CA ALA A 138 31.49 -7.25 13.68
C ALA A 138 30.02 -7.23 13.21
N LEU A 139 29.35 -8.39 13.18
CA LEU A 139 27.90 -8.47 12.92
C LEU A 139 27.07 -7.74 13.98
N ARG A 140 27.39 -7.89 15.27
CA ARG A 140 26.68 -7.18 16.35
C ARG A 140 26.86 -5.67 16.29
N ASP A 141 27.98 -5.22 15.75
CA ASP A 141 28.32 -3.81 15.58
C ASP A 141 27.70 -3.20 14.30
N VAL A 142 27.05 -3.98 13.43
CA VAL A 142 26.36 -3.48 12.22
C VAL A 142 25.40 -2.31 12.50
N PRO A 143 24.52 -2.34 13.52
CA PRO A 143 23.65 -1.21 13.84
C PRO A 143 24.35 0.04 14.36
N LEU A 144 25.65 -0.04 14.66
CA LEU A 144 26.48 1.08 15.12
C LEU A 144 27.25 1.74 13.95
N GLN A 145 27.20 1.16 12.75
CA GLN A 145 27.86 1.70 11.59
C GLN A 145 27.24 3.04 11.17
N THR A 146 28.09 3.94 10.67
CA THR A 146 27.63 5.19 10.07
C THR A 146 26.86 4.88 8.79
N GLY A 147 25.64 5.40 8.67
CA GLY A 147 24.77 5.13 7.52
C GLY A 147 23.76 4.00 7.73
N PHE A 148 23.76 3.32 8.89
CA PHE A 148 22.69 2.38 9.23
C PHE A 148 21.32 3.09 9.23
N PRO A 149 20.27 2.48 8.64
CA PRO A 149 20.23 1.14 8.02
C PRO A 149 20.49 1.10 6.49
N GLN A 150 20.77 2.25 5.87
CA GLN A 150 20.78 2.43 4.41
C GLN A 150 22.11 2.01 3.76
N ALA A 151 23.22 2.20 4.45
CA ALA A 151 24.56 1.86 4.00
C ALA A 151 25.26 1.01 5.07
N ILE A 152 25.63 -0.22 4.72
CA ILE A 152 26.17 -1.22 5.64
C ILE A 152 27.33 -1.95 4.99
N ASP A 153 28.46 -1.98 5.68
CA ASP A 153 29.60 -2.82 5.36
C ASP A 153 29.49 -4.14 6.12
N TRP A 154 29.01 -5.17 5.43
CA TRP A 154 28.87 -6.50 6.02
C TRP A 154 30.24 -7.18 6.18
N PRO A 155 30.56 -7.74 7.36
CA PRO A 155 31.80 -8.48 7.52
C PRO A 155 31.80 -9.75 6.66
N THR A 156 32.95 -10.13 6.12
CA THR A 156 33.11 -11.36 5.35
C THR A 156 33.09 -12.57 6.27
N SER A 157 32.27 -13.58 5.93
CA SER A 157 32.21 -14.81 6.70
C SER A 157 33.56 -15.55 6.66
N PRO A 158 34.13 -15.94 7.80
CA PRO A 158 35.38 -16.70 7.79
C PRO A 158 35.17 -18.07 7.13
N ILE A 159 33.99 -18.68 7.29
CA ILE A 159 33.68 -20.06 6.88
C ILE A 159 33.29 -20.22 5.40
N ILE A 160 32.80 -19.17 4.75
CA ILE A 160 32.48 -19.21 3.32
C ILE A 160 33.70 -18.68 2.59
N THR A 161 34.48 -19.58 1.98
CA THR A 161 35.52 -19.22 1.01
C THR A 161 34.87 -19.34 -0.36
N GLU A 162 34.90 -18.26 -1.16
CA GLU A 162 34.47 -18.30 -2.57
C GLU A 162 35.30 -19.28 -3.41
#